data_AF-A0A7L4KG90-F1
#
_entry.id   AF-A0A7L4KG90-F1
#
_cell.length_a   1.000
_cell.length_b   1.000
_cell.length_c   1.000
_cell.angle_alpha   90.00
_cell.angle_beta   90.00
_cell.angle_gamma   90.00
#
_symmetry.space_group_name_H-M   'P 1'
#
loop_
_entity.id
_entity.type
_entity.pdbx_description
1 polymer ?
#
loop_
_entity_poly.entity_id
_entity_poly.type
_entity_poly.pdbx_seq_one_letter_code
_entity_poly.pdbx_strand_id
1 'polypeptide(L)'
;SSWQRDRSHTAREGEMDDSSKEALMEEAPPRYTASPSQPCISDQLKSLLIMVVVVVVFMVVIVAFLLLGLYITETHAETVLRMTIHGLDGKGTPQHLSMSKKERIGTFAVRDGLNASAMVVYDYGKLLVGYRTWHHRACYVTRMDKDSVPGLDAITKTFQRRQDEMKESGDNAVALADRSMLGTTVNILCSTVPVYWA
;
A
#
# COMPACT_ATOMS: atom_id res chain seq x y z
N SER A 1 135.29 12.43 -4.57
CA SER A 1 133.82 12.26 -4.58
C SER A 1 133.18 13.61 -4.83
N SER A 2 132.39 13.90 -5.87
CA SER A 2 131.64 13.04 -6.82
C SER A 2 130.78 11.96 -6.13
N TRP A 3 129.46 11.88 -6.26
CA TRP A 3 128.45 12.61 -7.06
C TRP A 3 127.46 13.33 -6.11
N GLN A 4 126.46 14.15 -6.50
CA GLN A 4 125.77 14.37 -7.78
C GLN A 4 125.72 15.88 -8.15
N ARG A 5 124.60 16.36 -8.73
CA ARG A 5 124.37 17.67 -9.36
C ARG A 5 122.86 17.86 -9.68
N ASP A 6 122.36 19.08 -9.47
CA ASP A 6 121.19 19.81 -10.02
C ASP A 6 119.77 19.19 -10.20
N ARG A 7 118.74 19.94 -9.73
CA ARG A 7 117.70 20.68 -10.51
C ARG A 7 116.53 21.15 -9.60
N SER A 8 115.65 22.11 -9.94
CA SER A 8 115.73 23.43 -10.63
C SER A 8 114.30 24.01 -10.82
N HIS A 9 114.09 25.35 -10.69
CA HIS A 9 112.92 26.12 -11.21
C HIS A 9 111.52 25.83 -10.54
N THR A 10 110.47 26.68 -10.53
CA THR A 10 110.23 28.12 -10.93
C THR A 10 108.89 28.66 -10.36
N ALA A 11 108.70 30.01 -10.40
CA ALA A 11 107.40 30.75 -10.49
C ALA A 11 106.50 30.79 -9.23
N ARG A 12 105.89 31.93 -8.81
CA ARG A 12 104.84 32.83 -9.40
C ARG A 12 103.47 32.11 -9.50
N GLU A 13 102.30 32.69 -9.25
CA GLU A 13 101.84 34.07 -8.93
C GLU A 13 100.48 34.01 -8.19
N GLY A 14 99.97 35.11 -7.60
CA GLY A 14 98.58 35.16 -7.11
C GLY A 14 98.33 36.09 -5.91
N GLU A 15 97.66 37.21 -6.15
CA GLU A 15 97.37 38.29 -5.17
C GLU A 15 95.89 38.69 -5.29
N MET A 16 95.15 38.75 -4.17
CA MET A 16 93.91 39.55 -4.05
C MET A 16 93.50 39.72 -2.57
N ASP A 17 93.21 40.95 -2.16
CA ASP A 17 92.61 41.28 -0.85
C ASP A 17 91.07 41.19 -0.87
N ASP A 18 90.48 40.80 0.27
CA ASP A 18 89.06 40.98 0.61
C ASP A 18 88.96 41.06 2.15
N SER A 19 89.09 42.23 2.78
CA SER A 19 88.12 43.33 2.89
C SER A 19 86.92 43.04 3.81
N SER A 20 86.70 43.97 4.76
CA SER A 20 85.42 44.19 5.47
C SER A 20 84.68 42.98 6.07
N LYS A 21 85.12 42.51 7.24
CA LYS A 21 84.23 41.89 8.25
C LYS A 21 83.89 42.89 9.37
N GLU A 22 82.84 42.57 10.14
CA GLU A 22 82.39 43.29 11.35
C GLU A 22 81.81 44.71 11.16
N ALA A 23 80.81 44.88 10.26
CA ALA A 23 80.06 46.14 10.16
C ALA A 23 78.58 46.02 9.68
N LEU A 24 77.90 44.88 9.89
CA LEU A 24 76.47 44.74 9.49
C LEU A 24 75.67 43.79 10.41
N MET A 25 75.47 44.22 11.66
CA MET A 25 74.59 43.57 12.64
C MET A 25 73.56 44.55 13.19
N GLU A 26 72.51 44.82 12.40
CA GLU A 26 71.26 45.47 12.84
C GLU A 26 70.13 45.11 11.86
N GLU A 27 69.90 43.81 11.64
CA GLU A 27 68.72 43.33 10.90
C GLU A 27 67.90 42.40 11.80
N ALA A 28 66.63 42.77 12.03
CA ALA A 28 65.75 42.08 12.97
C ALA A 28 65.42 40.66 12.48
N PRO A 29 65.27 39.68 13.40
CA PRO A 29 65.04 38.29 13.01
C PRO A 29 63.75 38.16 12.17
N PRO A 30 63.75 37.28 11.15
CA PRO A 30 62.66 37.21 10.18
C PRO A 30 61.33 36.88 10.87
N ARG A 31 60.40 37.84 10.82
CA ARG A 31 59.00 37.65 11.21
C ARG A 31 58.38 36.57 10.34
N TYR A 32 58.31 35.34 10.85
CA TYR A 32 57.51 34.27 10.23
C TYR A 32 56.06 34.76 10.13
N THR A 33 55.60 35.04 8.91
CA THR A 33 54.20 35.34 8.67
C THR A 33 53.40 34.04 8.86
N ALA A 34 52.39 34.09 9.75
CA ALA A 34 51.47 32.97 9.89
C ALA A 34 50.78 32.72 8.55
N SER A 35 50.77 31.46 8.10
CA SER A 35 50.13 31.07 6.83
C SER A 35 48.67 31.53 6.83
N PRO A 36 48.16 32.16 5.75
CA PRO A 36 46.81 32.71 5.73
C PRO A 36 45.77 31.59 5.85
N SER A 37 45.08 31.55 6.99
CA SER A 37 43.99 30.62 7.28
C SER A 37 42.79 30.92 6.36
N GLN A 38 42.77 30.31 5.18
CA GLN A 38 41.68 30.41 4.22
C GLN A 38 40.38 29.74 4.72
N PRO A 39 39.21 30.14 4.19
CA PRO A 39 38.19 30.72 5.06
C PRO A 39 37.12 29.75 5.56
N CYS A 40 36.70 29.96 6.82
CA CYS A 40 35.58 29.30 7.49
C CYS A 40 34.22 29.38 6.75
N ILE A 41 34.11 30.25 5.74
CA ILE A 41 32.94 30.40 4.87
C ILE A 41 32.71 29.13 4.02
N SER A 42 33.78 28.43 3.62
CA SER A 42 33.69 27.24 2.77
C SER A 42 32.94 26.10 3.46
N ASP A 43 33.23 25.85 4.74
CA ASP A 43 32.65 24.72 5.48
C ASP A 43 31.21 25.00 5.94
N GLN A 44 30.86 26.26 6.18
CA GLN A 44 29.45 26.66 6.37
C GLN A 44 28.61 26.36 5.13
N LEU A 45 29.13 26.68 3.93
CA LEU A 45 28.43 26.38 2.67
C LEU A 45 28.33 24.86 2.41
N LYS A 46 29.39 24.09 2.68
CA LYS A 46 29.36 22.61 2.61
C LYS A 46 28.33 22.02 3.59
N SER A 47 28.30 22.51 4.83
CA SER A 47 27.36 22.06 5.86
C SER A 47 25.91 22.33 5.47
N LEU A 48 25.60 23.51 4.94
CA LEU A 48 24.29 23.84 4.37
C LEU A 48 23.94 22.92 3.20
N LEU A 49 24.88 22.63 2.29
CA LEU A 49 24.67 21.70 1.17
C LEU A 49 24.36 20.28 1.65
N ILE A 50 25.11 19.77 2.63
CA ILE A 50 24.88 18.45 3.24
C ILE A 50 23.51 18.43 3.93
N MET A 51 23.15 19.47 4.69
CA MET A 51 21.85 19.60 5.34
C MET A 51 20.70 19.58 4.32
N VAL A 52 20.80 20.33 3.22
CA VAL A 52 19.81 20.33 2.14
C VAL A 52 19.70 18.95 1.49
N VAL A 53 20.83 18.27 1.20
CA VAL A 53 20.83 16.91 0.66
C VAL A 53 20.17 15.92 1.63
N VAL A 54 20.47 15.99 2.94
CA VAL A 54 19.84 15.14 3.96
C VAL A 54 18.33 15.38 4.04
N VAL A 55 17.88 16.63 3.99
CA VAL A 55 16.44 16.97 3.98
C VAL A 55 15.77 16.45 2.70
N VAL A 56 16.38 16.60 1.53
CA VAL A 56 15.84 16.08 0.26
C VAL A 56 15.76 14.54 0.28
N VAL A 57 16.81 13.86 0.75
CA VAL A 57 16.81 12.38 0.90
C VAL A 57 15.73 11.94 1.88
N PHE A 58 15.57 12.63 3.01
CA PHE A 58 14.52 12.32 3.99
C PHE A 58 13.11 12.50 3.41
N MET A 59 12.87 13.55 2.63
CA MET A 59 11.59 13.76 1.93
C MET A 59 11.33 12.69 0.87
N VAL A 60 12.34 12.28 0.10
CA VAL A 60 12.24 11.17 -0.87
C VAL A 60 11.90 9.85 -0.16
N VAL A 61 12.52 9.58 0.99
CA VAL A 61 12.24 8.40 1.82
C VAL A 61 10.81 8.43 2.37
N ILE A 62 10.32 9.57 2.86
CA ILE A 62 8.92 9.73 3.30
C ILE A 62 7.96 9.45 2.13
N VAL A 63 8.19 10.06 0.97
CA VAL A 63 7.33 9.86 -0.21
C VAL A 63 7.34 8.40 -0.66
N ALA A 64 8.49 7.72 -0.65
CA ALA A 64 8.59 6.30 -0.96
C ALA A 64 7.78 5.42 0.01
N PHE A 65 7.87 5.69 1.32
CA PHE A 65 7.07 4.96 2.33
C PHE A 65 5.56 5.24 2.20
N LEU A 66 5.16 6.48 1.90
CA LEU A 66 3.75 6.82 1.67
C LEU A 66 3.19 6.12 0.42
N LEU A 67 3.93 6.15 -0.70
CA LEU A 67 3.52 5.45 -1.93
C LEU A 67 3.47 3.93 -1.74
N LEU A 68 4.44 3.34 -1.05
CA LEU A 68 4.44 1.91 -0.73
C LEU A 68 3.29 1.52 0.19
N GLY A 69 2.99 2.35 1.20
CA GLY A 69 1.85 2.17 2.11
C GLY A 69 0.51 2.24 1.37
N LEU A 70 0.32 3.22 0.50
CA LEU A 70 -0.87 3.35 -0.36
C LEU A 70 -1.03 2.14 -1.28
N TYR A 71 0.05 1.71 -1.95
CA TYR A 71 0.04 0.54 -2.84
C TYR A 71 -0.33 -0.76 -2.10
N ILE A 72 0.26 -1.02 -0.92
CA ILE A 72 -0.08 -2.19 -0.10
C ILE A 72 -1.52 -2.10 0.45
N THR A 73 -2.01 -0.89 0.71
CA THR A 73 -3.41 -0.68 1.12
C THR A 73 -4.37 -1.00 -0.02
N GLU A 74 -4.03 -0.64 -1.27
CA GLU A 74 -4.83 -0.95 -2.45
C GLU A 74 -4.86 -2.46 -2.77
N THR A 75 -3.71 -3.16 -2.72
CA THR A 75 -3.64 -4.60 -3.05
C THR A 75 -4.42 -5.49 -2.07
N HIS A 76 -4.68 -5.02 -0.85
CA HIS A 76 -5.47 -5.72 0.16
C HIS A 76 -6.85 -5.09 0.46
N ALA A 77 -7.22 -4.00 -0.23
CA ALA A 77 -8.50 -3.32 -0.03
C ALA A 77 -9.69 -4.25 -0.31
N GLU A 78 -10.45 -4.60 0.73
CA GLU A 78 -11.69 -5.35 0.61
C GLU A 78 -12.77 -4.44 -0.01
N THR A 79 -12.89 -4.49 -1.33
CA THR A 79 -13.80 -3.67 -2.13
C THR A 79 -15.26 -4.12 -1.95
N VAL A 80 -15.84 -3.70 -0.82
CA VAL A 80 -17.25 -3.85 -0.45
C VAL A 80 -18.03 -2.62 -0.91
N LEU A 81 -18.61 -2.70 -2.11
CA LEU A 81 -19.45 -1.67 -2.69
C LEU A 81 -20.82 -1.65 -1.99
N ARG A 82 -21.05 -0.67 -1.12
CA ARG A 82 -22.36 -0.39 -0.51
C ARG A 82 -23.06 0.75 -1.21
N MET A 83 -24.29 0.55 -1.65
CA MET A 83 -25.08 1.54 -2.36
C MET A 83 -26.56 1.43 -2.01
N THR A 84 -27.26 2.56 -1.94
CA THR A 84 -28.72 2.59 -1.86
C THR A 84 -29.26 2.84 -3.27
N ILE A 85 -29.81 1.80 -3.89
CA ILE A 85 -30.43 1.90 -5.22
C ILE A 85 -31.85 2.46 -5.03
N HIS A 86 -32.13 3.60 -5.66
CA HIS A 86 -33.50 4.04 -5.87
C HIS A 86 -34.05 3.34 -7.13
N GLY A 87 -35.29 2.87 -7.08
CA GLY A 87 -35.91 2.20 -8.23
C GLY A 87 -35.92 3.10 -9.47
N LEU A 88 -35.63 2.52 -10.65
CA LEU A 88 -35.44 3.25 -11.92
C LEU A 88 -36.60 4.20 -12.27
N ASP A 89 -37.83 3.85 -11.89
CA ASP A 89 -39.03 4.67 -12.13
C ASP A 89 -39.20 5.84 -11.15
N GLY A 90 -38.20 6.12 -10.29
CA GLY A 90 -38.26 7.13 -9.21
C GLY A 90 -39.22 6.82 -8.06
N LYS A 91 -40.07 5.80 -8.22
CA LYS A 91 -41.19 5.43 -7.32
C LYS A 91 -40.90 4.20 -6.44
N GLY A 92 -39.77 3.54 -6.65
CA GLY A 92 -39.36 2.35 -5.88
C GLY A 92 -38.79 2.69 -4.50
N THR A 93 -39.09 1.86 -3.49
CA THR A 93 -38.50 1.99 -2.15
C THR A 93 -36.97 1.88 -2.21
N PRO A 94 -36.20 2.71 -1.47
CA PRO A 94 -34.73 2.63 -1.48
C PRO A 94 -34.24 1.24 -1.06
N GLN A 95 -33.44 0.61 -1.92
CA GLN A 95 -32.97 -0.75 -1.78
C GLN A 95 -31.48 -0.77 -1.45
N HIS A 96 -31.12 -1.28 -0.27
CA HIS A 96 -29.73 -1.39 0.16
C HIS A 96 -29.04 -2.59 -0.52
N LEU A 97 -28.04 -2.28 -1.33
CA LEU A 97 -27.08 -3.21 -1.95
C LEU A 97 -25.79 -3.23 -1.13
N SER A 98 -25.21 -4.42 -0.93
CA SER A 98 -23.78 -4.57 -0.63
C SER A 98 -23.17 -5.67 -1.50
N MET A 99 -22.16 -5.33 -2.32
CA MET A 99 -21.42 -6.30 -3.14
C MET A 99 -19.96 -6.38 -2.71
N SER A 100 -19.44 -7.60 -2.58
CA SER A 100 -18.02 -7.87 -2.29
C SER A 100 -17.37 -8.52 -3.51
N LYS A 101 -16.48 -7.78 -4.20
CA LYS A 101 -15.77 -8.31 -5.38
C LYS A 101 -14.80 -9.42 -5.00
N LYS A 102 -14.20 -9.34 -3.80
CA LYS A 102 -13.26 -10.31 -3.24
C LYS A 102 -13.93 -11.65 -2.95
N GLU A 103 -15.07 -11.63 -2.28
CA GLU A 103 -15.82 -12.85 -1.90
C GLU A 103 -16.72 -13.37 -3.03
N ARG A 104 -17.01 -12.53 -4.04
CA ARG A 104 -17.98 -12.78 -5.13
C ARG A 104 -19.41 -12.94 -4.60
N ILE A 105 -19.83 -12.02 -3.75
CA ILE A 105 -21.14 -12.03 -3.09
C ILE A 105 -21.87 -10.71 -3.32
N GLY A 106 -23.19 -10.77 -3.56
CA GLY A 106 -24.09 -9.61 -3.60
C GLY A 106 -25.26 -9.80 -2.64
N THR A 107 -25.51 -8.83 -1.76
CA THR A 107 -26.61 -8.87 -0.78
C THR A 107 -27.58 -7.72 -1.02
N PHE A 108 -28.88 -8.04 -0.95
CA PHE A 108 -29.97 -7.12 -1.26
C PHE A 108 -31.02 -7.19 -0.14
N ALA A 109 -31.39 -6.03 0.41
CA ALA A 109 -32.57 -5.91 1.26
C ALA A 109 -33.83 -5.76 0.39
N VAL A 110 -34.75 -6.72 0.46
CA VAL A 110 -36.03 -6.71 -0.27
C VAL A 110 -37.21 -6.56 0.70
N ARG A 111 -38.35 -6.06 0.22
CA ARG A 111 -39.62 -6.24 0.92
C ARG A 111 -40.19 -7.59 0.54
N ASP A 112 -40.44 -8.40 1.56
CA ASP A 112 -41.29 -9.57 1.47
C ASP A 112 -42.75 -9.08 1.46
N GLY A 113 -43.60 -9.66 0.60
CA GLY A 113 -44.86 -9.05 0.15
C GLY A 113 -45.84 -8.70 1.28
N LEU A 114 -45.74 -9.42 2.40
CA LEU A 114 -46.51 -9.25 3.64
C LEU A 114 -46.01 -8.07 4.51
N ASN A 115 -45.47 -7.01 3.90
CA ASN A 115 -44.80 -5.87 4.54
C ASN A 115 -43.55 -6.20 5.38
N ALA A 116 -43.09 -7.44 5.35
CA ALA A 116 -41.89 -7.91 6.03
C ALA A 116 -40.60 -7.47 5.33
N SER A 117 -39.49 -7.42 6.06
CA SER A 117 -38.15 -7.30 5.48
C SER A 117 -37.54 -8.68 5.25
N ALA A 118 -36.80 -8.82 4.15
CA ALA A 118 -36.04 -10.01 3.83
C ALA A 118 -34.68 -9.65 3.21
N MET A 119 -33.73 -10.58 3.28
CA MET A 119 -32.47 -10.50 2.54
C MET A 119 -32.39 -11.58 1.48
N VAL A 120 -31.97 -11.18 0.27
CA VAL A 120 -31.49 -12.05 -0.80
C VAL A 120 -29.96 -11.96 -0.83
N VAL A 121 -29.28 -13.10 -0.89
CA VAL A 121 -27.81 -13.20 -0.98
C VAL A 121 -27.45 -14.05 -2.20
N TYR A 122 -26.89 -13.41 -3.21
CA TYR A 122 -26.27 -14.05 -4.37
C TYR A 122 -24.83 -14.43 -4.02
N ASP A 123 -24.52 -15.72 -4.10
CA ASP A 123 -23.17 -16.26 -3.96
C ASP A 123 -22.70 -16.74 -5.35
N TYR A 124 -21.97 -15.86 -6.04
CA TYR A 124 -21.38 -16.15 -7.35
C TYR A 124 -20.12 -17.04 -7.24
N GLY A 125 -19.62 -17.31 -6.03
CA GLY A 125 -18.56 -18.27 -5.78
C GLY A 125 -19.08 -19.72 -5.67
N LYS A 126 -20.25 -19.92 -5.07
CA LYS A 126 -20.94 -21.22 -4.95
C LYS A 126 -22.01 -21.49 -6.01
N LEU A 127 -22.37 -20.49 -6.82
CA LEU A 127 -23.48 -20.55 -7.78
C LEU A 127 -24.82 -20.86 -7.09
N LEU A 128 -25.11 -20.11 -6.03
CA LEU A 128 -26.33 -20.22 -5.22
C LEU A 128 -26.96 -18.83 -4.99
N VAL A 129 -28.27 -18.80 -4.82
CA VAL A 129 -28.97 -17.66 -4.21
C VAL A 129 -29.65 -18.15 -2.94
N GLY A 130 -29.44 -17.46 -1.82
CA GLY A 130 -30.12 -17.69 -0.55
C GLY A 130 -31.09 -16.57 -0.19
N TYR A 131 -32.19 -16.90 0.47
CA TYR A 131 -33.24 -15.96 0.88
C TYR A 131 -33.76 -16.25 2.28
N ARG A 132 -33.91 -15.20 3.08
CA ARG A 132 -34.53 -15.25 4.40
C ARG A 132 -35.36 -14.00 4.65
N THR A 133 -36.64 -14.19 4.90
CA THR A 133 -37.52 -13.17 5.50
C THR A 133 -37.38 -13.18 7.02
N TRP A 134 -37.62 -12.04 7.66
CA TRP A 134 -37.61 -11.92 9.12
C TRP A 134 -38.79 -12.67 9.78
N HIS A 135 -39.88 -12.89 9.06
CA HIS A 135 -41.15 -13.37 9.63
C HIS A 135 -41.39 -14.88 9.50
N HIS A 136 -40.58 -15.61 8.73
CA HIS A 136 -40.74 -17.06 8.52
C HIS A 136 -39.52 -17.83 9.03
N ARG A 137 -39.77 -18.99 9.65
CA ARG A 137 -38.76 -19.79 10.36
C ARG A 137 -37.96 -20.71 9.43
N ALA A 138 -37.74 -20.29 8.18
CA ALA A 138 -37.07 -21.08 7.15
C ALA A 138 -36.16 -20.18 6.30
N CYS A 139 -35.01 -20.71 5.90
CA CYS A 139 -34.18 -20.16 4.84
C CYS A 139 -34.43 -20.95 3.56
N TYR A 140 -34.43 -20.27 2.41
CA TYR A 140 -34.61 -20.91 1.12
C TYR A 140 -33.36 -20.70 0.29
N VAL A 141 -32.94 -21.71 -0.45
CA VAL A 141 -31.81 -21.63 -1.38
C VAL A 141 -32.20 -22.21 -2.73
N THR A 142 -31.65 -21.65 -3.81
CA THR A 142 -31.78 -22.24 -5.14
C THR A 142 -30.48 -22.10 -5.92
N ARG A 143 -30.32 -22.89 -6.98
CA ARG A 143 -29.12 -22.89 -7.82
C ARG A 143 -29.18 -21.73 -8.80
N MET A 144 -28.04 -21.08 -8.97
CA MET A 144 -27.84 -20.04 -9.97
C MET A 144 -27.05 -20.65 -11.12
N ASP A 145 -27.51 -20.46 -12.35
CA ASP A 145 -26.68 -20.74 -13.50
C ASP A 145 -25.64 -19.63 -13.70
N LYS A 146 -24.46 -20.01 -14.19
CA LYS A 146 -23.32 -19.08 -14.33
C LYS A 146 -23.51 -18.08 -15.47
N ASP A 147 -24.16 -18.52 -16.55
CA ASP A 147 -24.30 -17.74 -17.77
C ASP A 147 -25.72 -17.12 -17.89
N SER A 148 -26.66 -17.54 -17.03
CA SER A 148 -28.02 -17.03 -16.89
C SER A 148 -28.42 -16.72 -15.43
N VAL A 149 -27.75 -15.73 -14.84
CA VAL A 149 -28.04 -15.20 -13.49
C VAL A 149 -29.49 -14.66 -13.39
N PRO A 150 -30.32 -15.13 -12.45
CA PRO A 150 -31.71 -14.68 -12.34
C PRO A 150 -31.80 -13.28 -11.70
N GLY A 151 -32.63 -12.40 -12.29
CA GLY A 151 -32.89 -11.07 -11.76
C GLY A 151 -33.62 -11.07 -10.40
N LEU A 152 -33.40 -10.03 -9.59
CA LEU A 152 -33.87 -9.95 -8.20
C LEU A 152 -35.40 -10.08 -8.05
N ASP A 153 -36.18 -9.52 -8.98
CA ASP A 153 -37.63 -9.66 -9.03
C ASP A 153 -38.07 -11.12 -9.24
N ALA A 154 -37.49 -11.80 -10.23
CA ALA A 154 -37.79 -13.18 -10.55
C ALA A 154 -37.42 -14.15 -9.40
N ILE A 155 -36.27 -13.94 -8.77
CA ILE A 155 -35.84 -14.79 -7.65
C ILE A 155 -36.69 -14.53 -6.39
N THR A 156 -37.04 -13.27 -6.10
CA THR A 156 -37.90 -12.92 -4.96
C THR A 156 -39.30 -13.50 -5.12
N LYS A 157 -39.91 -13.40 -6.32
CA LYS A 157 -41.20 -14.04 -6.64
C LYS A 157 -41.15 -15.56 -6.51
N THR A 158 -40.05 -16.19 -6.93
CA THR A 158 -39.86 -17.64 -6.80
C THR A 158 -39.83 -18.06 -5.33
N PHE A 159 -39.06 -17.37 -4.49
CA PHE A 159 -39.00 -17.67 -3.06
C PHE A 159 -40.30 -17.36 -2.31
N GLN A 160 -41.02 -16.29 -2.66
CA GLN A 160 -42.33 -15.96 -2.09
C GLN A 160 -43.34 -17.07 -2.39
N ARG A 161 -43.43 -17.52 -3.65
CA ARG A 161 -44.31 -18.64 -4.02
C ARG A 161 -44.01 -19.90 -3.19
N ARG A 162 -42.73 -20.25 -3.00
CA ARG A 162 -42.33 -21.40 -2.14
C ARG A 162 -42.70 -21.23 -0.68
N GLN A 163 -42.68 -20.00 -0.15
CA GLN A 163 -43.11 -19.72 1.22
C GLN A 163 -44.63 -19.87 1.38
N ASP A 164 -45.42 -19.57 0.36
CA ASP A 164 -46.86 -19.79 0.38
C ASP A 164 -47.20 -21.27 0.15
N GLU A 165 -46.56 -21.95 -0.81
CA GLU A 165 -46.64 -23.40 -1.01
C GLU A 165 -46.35 -24.19 0.29
N MET A 166 -45.36 -23.76 1.09
CA MET A 166 -45.01 -24.41 2.36
C MET A 166 -46.01 -24.11 3.48
N LYS A 167 -46.67 -22.94 3.50
CA LYS A 167 -47.75 -22.64 4.45
C LYS A 167 -48.97 -23.53 4.22
N GLU A 168 -49.28 -23.81 2.96
CA GLU A 168 -50.43 -24.64 2.56
C GLU A 168 -50.14 -26.15 2.66
N SER A 169 -48.95 -26.60 2.26
CA SER A 169 -48.60 -28.03 2.17
C SER A 169 -47.99 -28.61 3.46
N GLY A 170 -47.48 -27.76 4.35
CA GLY A 170 -46.72 -28.16 5.52
C GLY A 170 -45.28 -28.63 5.20
N ASP A 171 -44.55 -28.98 6.26
CA ASP A 171 -43.08 -29.22 6.25
C ASP A 171 -42.64 -30.43 5.42
N ASN A 172 -43.57 -31.28 4.97
CA ASN A 172 -43.29 -32.55 4.30
C ASN A 172 -43.00 -32.42 2.78
N ALA A 173 -43.24 -31.25 2.18
CA ALA A 173 -43.26 -31.08 0.72
C ALA A 173 -41.92 -30.65 0.09
N VAL A 174 -40.94 -30.20 0.87
CA VAL A 174 -39.75 -29.50 0.36
C VAL A 174 -38.45 -30.16 0.83
N ALA A 175 -37.54 -30.44 -0.11
CA ALA A 175 -36.25 -31.03 0.21
C ALA A 175 -35.36 -30.08 1.03
N LEU A 176 -34.86 -30.57 2.17
CA LEU A 176 -33.84 -29.87 2.95
C LEU A 176 -32.53 -29.72 2.15
N ALA A 177 -31.89 -28.56 2.28
CA ALA A 177 -30.61 -28.27 1.68
C ALA A 177 -29.47 -28.50 2.69
N ASP A 178 -28.47 -29.29 2.30
CA ASP A 178 -27.27 -29.49 3.13
C ASP A 178 -26.46 -28.18 3.23
N ARG A 179 -26.14 -27.82 4.48
CA ARG A 179 -25.32 -26.66 4.83
C ARG A 179 -23.89 -26.73 4.27
N SER A 180 -23.36 -27.93 4.00
CA SER A 180 -22.01 -28.08 3.43
C SER A 180 -21.81 -27.37 2.08
N MET A 181 -22.89 -27.26 1.29
CA MET A 181 -22.86 -26.59 -0.01
C MET A 181 -22.84 -25.07 0.10
N LEU A 182 -23.35 -24.49 1.20
CA LEU A 182 -23.50 -23.04 1.35
C LEU A 182 -22.15 -22.33 1.44
N GLY A 183 -22.08 -21.09 0.95
CA GLY A 183 -20.97 -20.18 1.28
C GLY A 183 -21.19 -19.52 2.63
N THR A 184 -20.12 -18.95 3.20
CA THR A 184 -20.09 -18.40 4.56
C THR A 184 -21.26 -17.44 4.83
N THR A 185 -21.51 -16.48 3.94
CA THR A 185 -22.57 -15.47 4.09
C THR A 185 -23.98 -16.08 4.03
N VAL A 186 -24.20 -17.09 3.18
CA VAL A 186 -25.51 -17.80 3.12
C VAL A 186 -25.70 -18.68 4.36
N ASN A 187 -24.64 -19.35 4.85
CA ASN A 187 -24.72 -20.11 6.10
C ASN A 187 -24.97 -19.22 7.33
N ILE A 188 -24.37 -18.02 7.38
CA ILE A 188 -24.65 -17.00 8.41
C ILE A 188 -26.11 -16.51 8.29
N LEU A 189 -26.58 -16.16 7.09
CA LEU A 189 -27.97 -15.77 6.83
C LEU A 189 -28.96 -16.83 7.35
N CYS A 190 -28.71 -18.10 7.02
CA CYS A 190 -29.56 -19.23 7.37
C CYS A 190 -29.29 -19.83 8.76
N SER A 191 -28.34 -19.30 9.54
CA SER A 191 -27.76 -19.95 10.73
C SER A 191 -28.77 -20.49 11.77
N THR A 192 -29.85 -19.76 12.01
CA THR A 192 -30.83 -20.02 13.08
C THR A 192 -32.15 -20.67 12.62
N VAL A 193 -32.22 -21.21 11.41
CA VAL A 193 -33.43 -21.81 10.81
C VAL A 193 -33.10 -23.06 9.97
N PRO A 194 -34.04 -23.99 9.73
CA PRO A 194 -33.91 -24.99 8.67
C PRO A 194 -33.71 -24.32 7.29
N VAL A 195 -33.11 -25.07 6.36
CA VAL A 195 -32.77 -24.60 5.00
C VAL A 195 -33.38 -25.54 3.97
N TYR A 196 -34.13 -25.01 3.01
CA TYR A 196 -34.85 -25.79 2.01
C TYR A 196 -34.51 -25.33 0.59
N TRP A 197 -34.70 -26.22 -0.39
CA TRP A 197 -34.61 -25.87 -1.81
C TRP A 197 -35.86 -25.12 -2.30
N ALA A 198 -35.66 -24.17 -3.21
CA ALA A 198 -36.72 -23.47 -3.94
C ALA A 198 -36.67 -23.77 -5.45
#